data_AF-A0A7I9VA86-F1
#
_entry.id   AF-A0A7I9VA86-F1
#
_cell.length_a   1.000
_cell.length_b   1.000
_cell.length_c   1.000
_cell.angle_alpha   90.00
_cell.angle_beta   90.00
_cell.angle_gamma   90.00
#
_symmetry.space_group_name_H-M   'P 1'
#
loop_
_entity.id
_entity.type
_entity.pdbx_description
1 polymer ?
#
loop_
_entity_poly.entity_id
_entity_poly.type
_entity_poly.pdbx_seq_one_letter_code
_entity_poly.pdbx_strand_id
1 'polypeptide(L)'
;MLNKRDHLANLRCISTGKTYAFAYVYGSDQISVLGDEKDGAAKLFSGLGMKIAPALIRESVKSGQPRVQLSTENINLLDADVLVIASQTPKLQDRLVALPGYRNLRAVKDDAVAMMSIVQITGLNEPSPSSIPYAFAQMRPALAAAADE
;
A
#
# COMPACT_ATOMS: atom_id res chain seq x y z
N MET A 1 19.32 11.31 20.24
CA MET A 1 18.66 10.04 19.83
C MET A 1 17.16 10.22 20.07
N LEU A 2 16.34 10.32 19.02
CA LEU A 2 14.88 10.35 19.17
C LEU A 2 14.37 8.96 19.59
N ASN A 3 13.39 8.90 20.49
CA ASN A 3 12.81 7.64 20.96
C ASN A 3 11.89 7.03 19.87
N LYS A 4 11.68 5.70 19.87
CA LYS A 4 10.73 5.00 18.96
C LYS A 4 9.32 5.63 18.97
N ARG A 5 8.87 6.18 20.10
CA ARG A 5 7.58 6.89 20.20
C ARG A 5 7.57 8.18 19.37
N ASP A 6 8.67 8.92 19.37
CA ASP A 6 8.80 10.18 18.62
C ASP A 6 8.83 9.91 17.11
N HIS A 7 9.43 8.79 16.69
CA HIS A 7 9.43 8.38 15.29
C HIS A 7 8.03 8.03 14.76
N LEU A 8 7.22 7.29 15.51
CA LEU A 8 5.85 6.95 15.11
C LEU A 8 4.92 8.17 15.11
N ALA A 9 5.07 9.06 16.10
CA ALA A 9 4.33 10.31 16.14
C ALA A 9 4.68 11.22 14.96
N ASN A 10 5.96 11.31 14.59
CA ASN A 10 6.41 12.09 13.44
C ASN A 10 5.89 11.49 12.12
N LEU A 11 6.01 10.17 11.94
CA LEU A 11 5.48 9.46 10.76
C LEU A 11 3.97 9.64 10.62
N ARG A 12 3.20 9.61 11.72
CA ARG A 12 1.76 9.89 11.70
C ARG A 12 1.47 11.34 11.29
N CYS A 13 2.22 12.31 11.80
CA CYS A 13 2.04 13.72 11.46
C CYS A 13 2.21 13.96 9.95
N ILE A 14 3.23 13.34 9.36
CA ILE A 14 3.59 13.56 7.96
C ILE A 14 2.77 12.72 6.96
N SER A 15 2.20 11.58 7.39
CA SER A 15 1.34 10.74 6.54
C SER A 15 -0.15 11.09 6.62
N THR A 16 -0.57 11.96 7.54
CA THR A 16 -2.00 12.26 7.73
C THR A 16 -2.58 12.93 6.48
N GLY A 17 -3.68 12.39 5.97
CA GLY A 17 -4.37 12.88 4.78
C GLY A 17 -3.79 12.40 3.44
N LYS A 18 -2.59 11.80 3.44
CA LYS A 18 -2.00 11.16 2.27
C LYS A 18 -2.77 9.89 1.90
N THR A 19 -2.71 9.52 0.64
CA THR A 19 -3.39 8.38 0.04
C THR A 19 -2.45 7.20 -0.13
N TYR A 20 -2.98 5.98 -0.02
CA TYR A 20 -2.24 4.76 -0.35
C TYR A 20 -3.04 3.86 -1.31
N ALA A 21 -2.31 3.14 -2.14
CA ALA A 21 -2.81 2.00 -2.90
C ALA A 21 -2.13 0.73 -2.42
N PHE A 22 -2.89 -0.34 -2.20
CA PHE A 22 -2.33 -1.66 -1.85
C PHE A 22 -2.73 -2.68 -2.91
N ALA A 23 -1.74 -3.11 -3.70
CA ALA A 23 -1.84 -4.13 -4.72
C ALA A 23 -1.20 -5.46 -4.25
N TYR A 24 -1.97 -6.54 -4.36
CA TYR A 24 -1.49 -7.92 -4.20
C TYR A 24 -1.45 -8.63 -5.55
N VAL A 25 -0.27 -9.04 -5.99
CA VAL A 25 -0.02 -9.73 -7.26
C VAL A 25 0.11 -11.22 -7.01
N TYR A 26 -0.75 -12.03 -7.63
CA TYR A 26 -0.80 -13.49 -7.42
C TYR A 26 -0.80 -14.34 -8.68
N GLY A 27 -0.67 -13.70 -9.85
CA GLY A 27 -0.55 -14.34 -11.16
C GLY A 27 -0.09 -13.33 -12.20
N SER A 28 0.07 -13.76 -13.46
CA SER A 28 0.63 -12.91 -14.54
C SER A 28 -0.15 -11.61 -14.74
N ASP A 29 -1.49 -11.70 -14.72
CA ASP A 29 -2.41 -10.56 -14.91
C ASP A 29 -3.39 -10.44 -13.75
N GLN A 30 -3.03 -10.99 -12.59
CA GLN A 30 -3.90 -11.09 -11.43
C GLN A 30 -3.41 -10.17 -10.31
N ILE A 31 -4.01 -8.98 -10.27
CA ILE A 31 -3.78 -7.94 -9.25
C ILE A 31 -5.06 -7.76 -8.42
N SER A 32 -5.03 -8.06 -7.13
CA SER A 32 -6.11 -7.71 -6.21
C SER A 32 -5.76 -6.41 -5.50
N VAL A 33 -6.68 -5.46 -5.45
CA VAL A 33 -6.46 -4.16 -4.82
C VAL A 33 -7.41 -3.94 -3.65
N LEU A 34 -6.89 -3.34 -2.59
CA LEU A 34 -7.68 -2.97 -1.42
C LEU A 34 -8.55 -1.74 -1.70
N GLY A 35 -9.85 -1.82 -1.44
CA GLY A 35 -10.77 -0.69 -1.60
C GLY A 35 -11.71 -0.43 -0.41
N ASP A 36 -11.78 -1.32 0.58
CA ASP A 36 -12.61 -1.16 1.78
C ASP A 36 -11.77 -0.81 3.02
N GLU A 37 -12.12 0.30 3.68
CA GLU A 37 -11.49 0.78 4.90
C GLU A 37 -11.69 -0.16 6.11
N LYS A 38 -12.63 -1.10 6.02
CA LYS A 38 -12.89 -2.12 7.05
C LYS A 38 -11.99 -3.35 6.94
N ASP A 39 -11.21 -3.51 5.86
CA ASP A 39 -10.26 -4.61 5.71
C ASP A 39 -9.18 -4.59 6.80
N GLY A 40 -8.70 -5.76 7.21
CA GLY A 40 -7.67 -5.88 8.23
C GLY A 40 -6.40 -5.09 7.91
N ALA A 41 -5.96 -5.10 6.64
CA ALA A 41 -4.79 -4.35 6.19
C ALA A 41 -4.97 -2.83 6.29
N ALA A 42 -6.21 -2.32 6.20
CA ALA A 42 -6.49 -0.88 6.27
C ALA A 42 -6.25 -0.29 7.68
N LYS A 43 -6.25 -1.14 8.73
CA LYS A 43 -6.12 -0.68 10.12
C LYS A 43 -4.80 0.04 10.41
N LEU A 44 -3.70 -0.42 9.82
CA LEU A 44 -2.41 0.24 10.00
C LEU A 44 -2.43 1.64 9.36
N PHE A 45 -2.86 1.74 8.10
CA PHE A 45 -2.86 2.99 7.35
C PHE A 45 -3.83 4.02 7.95
N SER A 46 -5.01 3.59 8.37
CA SER A 46 -5.96 4.45 9.10
C SER A 46 -5.40 4.93 10.45
N GLY A 47 -4.64 4.08 11.16
CA GLY A 47 -3.90 4.49 12.36
C GLY A 47 -2.82 5.55 12.11
N LEU A 48 -2.29 5.61 10.89
CA LEU A 48 -1.37 6.63 10.39
C LEU A 48 -2.09 7.87 9.82
N GLY A 49 -3.43 7.88 9.82
CA GLY A 49 -4.24 8.96 9.25
C GLY A 49 -4.28 8.99 7.72
N MET A 50 -3.80 7.92 7.06
CA MET A 50 -3.84 7.80 5.60
C MET A 50 -5.22 7.33 5.11
N LYS A 51 -5.50 7.56 3.83
CA LYS A 51 -6.75 7.18 3.17
C LYS A 51 -6.48 6.23 2.00
N ILE A 52 -7.39 5.30 1.72
CA ILE A 52 -7.31 4.51 0.49
C ILE A 52 -7.44 5.46 -0.71
N ALA A 53 -6.68 5.21 -1.78
CA ALA A 53 -6.79 5.95 -3.04
C ALA A 53 -8.28 6.00 -3.49
N PRO A 54 -8.87 7.19 -3.73
CA PRO A 54 -10.31 7.31 -3.96
C PRO A 54 -10.84 6.49 -5.14
N ALA A 55 -10.00 6.23 -6.15
CA ALA A 55 -10.33 5.35 -7.27
C ALA A 55 -10.64 3.92 -6.82
N LEU A 56 -9.86 3.37 -5.89
CA LEU A 56 -10.03 2.00 -5.39
C LEU A 56 -11.28 1.87 -4.51
N ILE A 57 -11.61 2.90 -3.72
CA ILE A 57 -12.87 2.96 -2.96
C ILE A 57 -14.06 2.90 -3.94
N ARG A 58 -14.03 3.68 -5.02
CA ARG A 58 -15.11 3.67 -6.02
C ARG A 58 -15.27 2.30 -6.67
N GLU A 59 -14.18 1.62 -7.02
CA GLU A 59 -14.24 0.28 -7.59
C GLU A 59 -14.77 -0.76 -6.58
N SER A 60 -14.40 -0.64 -5.30
CA SER A 60 -14.92 -1.50 -4.24
C SER A 60 -16.42 -1.30 -4.04
N VAL A 61 -16.90 -0.06 -3.96
CA VAL A 61 -18.32 0.27 -3.85
C VAL A 61 -19.11 -0.25 -5.06
N LYS A 62 -18.57 -0.06 -6.28
CA LYS A 62 -19.21 -0.49 -7.53
C LYS A 62 -19.33 -2.01 -7.62
N SER A 63 -18.30 -2.74 -7.19
CA SER A 63 -18.27 -4.22 -7.24
C SER A 63 -18.95 -4.88 -6.03
N GLY A 64 -19.14 -4.14 -4.94
CA GLY A 64 -19.58 -4.67 -3.65
C GLY A 64 -18.54 -5.56 -2.96
N GLN A 65 -17.27 -5.52 -3.40
CA GLN A 65 -16.20 -6.36 -2.88
C GLN A 65 -15.18 -5.53 -2.10
N PRO A 66 -14.69 -5.98 -0.92
CA PRO A 66 -13.70 -5.24 -0.14
C PRO A 66 -12.33 -5.16 -0.85
N ARG A 67 -12.05 -6.16 -1.69
CA ARG A 67 -10.91 -6.19 -2.59
C ARG A 67 -11.39 -6.44 -4.01
N VAL A 68 -10.86 -5.66 -4.94
CA VAL A 68 -11.29 -5.68 -6.33
C VAL A 68 -10.21 -6.33 -7.19
N GLN A 69 -10.60 -7.09 -8.20
CA GLN A 69 -9.68 -7.52 -9.24
C GLN A 69 -9.40 -6.33 -10.17
N LEU A 70 -8.14 -5.92 -10.25
CA LEU A 70 -7.68 -4.89 -11.16
C LEU A 70 -7.07 -5.55 -12.40
N SER A 71 -7.48 -5.09 -13.58
CA SER A 71 -6.84 -5.47 -14.84
C SER A 71 -5.60 -4.61 -15.11
N THR A 72 -4.63 -5.14 -15.82
CA THR A 72 -3.32 -4.50 -16.03
C THR A 72 -3.41 -3.18 -16.80
N GLU A 73 -4.41 -3.01 -17.67
CA GLU A 73 -4.66 -1.73 -18.38
C GLU A 73 -5.11 -0.60 -17.45
N ASN A 74 -5.63 -0.93 -16.26
CA ASN A 74 -6.15 0.03 -15.29
C ASN A 74 -5.13 0.33 -14.18
N ILE A 75 -3.83 0.14 -14.45
CA ILE A 75 -2.76 0.40 -13.46
C ILE A 75 -2.78 1.83 -12.92
N ASN A 76 -3.28 2.80 -13.69
CA ASN A 76 -3.46 4.18 -13.25
C ASN A 76 -4.40 4.32 -12.04
N LEU A 77 -5.25 3.34 -11.75
CA LEU A 77 -6.09 3.35 -10.53
C LEU A 77 -5.27 3.12 -9.25
N LEU A 78 -4.01 2.67 -9.37
CA LEU A 78 -3.06 2.55 -8.26
C LEU A 78 -2.40 3.90 -7.90
N ASP A 79 -2.74 4.99 -8.59
CA ASP A 79 -2.13 6.29 -8.33
C ASP A 79 -2.48 6.81 -6.93
N ALA A 80 -1.45 6.98 -6.10
CA ALA A 80 -1.52 7.33 -4.69
C ALA A 80 -0.19 7.94 -4.25
N ASP A 81 -0.16 8.49 -3.03
CA ASP A 81 1.08 9.04 -2.44
C ASP A 81 2.01 7.91 -1.96
N VAL A 82 1.46 6.78 -1.54
CA VAL A 82 2.24 5.55 -1.23
C VAL A 82 1.66 4.36 -1.99
N LEU A 83 2.53 3.58 -2.63
CA LEU A 83 2.15 2.34 -3.29
C LEU A 83 2.75 1.14 -2.55
N VAL A 84 1.88 0.26 -2.06
CA VAL A 84 2.28 -1.03 -1.49
C VAL A 84 2.05 -2.12 -2.53
N ILE A 85 3.14 -2.80 -2.91
CA ILE A 85 3.11 -3.94 -3.84
C ILE A 85 3.51 -5.17 -3.08
N ALA A 86 2.70 -6.20 -3.17
CA ALA A 86 2.94 -7.40 -2.41
C ALA A 86 2.59 -8.65 -3.19
N SER A 87 3.28 -9.76 -2.93
CA SER A 87 3.10 -10.99 -3.68
C SER A 87 3.70 -12.19 -2.95
N GLN A 88 3.51 -13.39 -3.52
CA GLN A 88 4.19 -14.61 -3.06
C GLN A 88 5.68 -14.64 -3.39
N THR A 89 6.12 -13.96 -4.46
CA THR A 89 7.52 -13.99 -4.92
C THR A 89 7.96 -12.64 -5.50
N PRO A 90 9.22 -12.24 -5.36
CA PRO A 90 9.75 -11.02 -5.99
C PRO A 90 9.48 -10.96 -7.51
N LYS A 91 9.60 -12.11 -8.20
CA LYS A 91 9.30 -12.22 -9.63
C LYS A 91 7.87 -11.80 -9.99
N LEU A 92 6.90 -12.00 -9.11
CA LEU A 92 5.53 -11.50 -9.32
C LEU A 92 5.42 -9.98 -9.10
N GLN A 93 6.21 -9.40 -8.20
CA GLN A 93 6.27 -7.95 -8.02
C GLN A 93 6.85 -7.29 -9.28
N ASP A 94 7.92 -7.87 -9.83
CA ASP A 94 8.56 -7.40 -11.06
C ASP A 94 7.59 -7.33 -12.25
N ARG A 95 6.54 -8.16 -12.25
CA ARG A 95 5.50 -8.10 -13.29
C ARG A 95 4.73 -6.79 -13.24
N LEU A 96 4.31 -6.35 -12.05
CA LEU A 96 3.62 -5.06 -11.90
C LEU A 96 4.54 -3.90 -12.26
N VAL A 97 5.80 -3.95 -11.82
CA VAL A 97 6.83 -2.94 -12.14
C VAL A 97 7.08 -2.82 -13.65
N ALA A 98 6.97 -3.93 -14.38
CA ALA A 98 7.16 -3.96 -15.83
C ALA A 98 5.97 -3.45 -16.65
N LEU A 99 4.81 -3.18 -16.02
CA LEU A 99 3.62 -2.75 -16.74
C LEU A 99 3.79 -1.34 -17.33
N PRO A 100 3.32 -1.11 -18.57
CA PRO A 100 3.20 0.23 -19.12
C PRO A 100 2.39 1.13 -18.17
N GLY A 101 2.89 2.33 -17.90
CA GLY A 101 2.23 3.28 -16.99
C GLY A 101 2.62 3.14 -15.53
N TYR A 102 3.31 2.07 -15.10
CA TYR A 102 3.81 1.94 -13.73
C TYR A 102 4.67 3.15 -13.32
N ARG A 103 5.62 3.52 -14.19
CA ARG A 103 6.50 4.69 -13.99
C ARG A 103 5.78 6.03 -13.93
N ASN A 104 4.50 6.08 -14.29
CA ASN A 104 3.71 7.31 -14.27
C ASN A 104 2.99 7.56 -12.94
N LEU A 105 2.87 6.53 -12.08
CA LEU A 105 2.23 6.64 -10.77
C LEU A 105 3.03 7.60 -9.88
N ARG A 106 2.34 8.45 -9.12
CA ARG A 106 2.96 9.43 -8.20
C ARG A 106 3.94 8.77 -7.24
N ALA A 107 3.48 7.76 -6.49
CA ALA A 107 4.33 6.97 -5.60
C ALA A 107 5.60 6.39 -6.26
N VAL A 108 5.61 6.10 -7.57
CA VAL A 108 6.81 5.59 -8.26
C VAL A 108 7.77 6.72 -8.60
N LYS A 109 7.25 7.88 -8.98
CA LYS A 109 8.06 9.09 -9.24
C LYS A 109 8.72 9.61 -7.98
N ASP A 110 8.03 9.47 -6.85
CA ASP A 110 8.44 10.02 -5.56
C ASP A 110 9.23 9.00 -4.72
N ASP A 111 9.59 7.84 -5.29
CA ASP A 111 10.26 6.72 -4.58
C ASP A 111 9.48 6.21 -3.34
N ALA A 112 8.16 6.41 -3.34
CA ALA A 112 7.24 6.03 -2.28
C ALA A 112 6.58 4.65 -2.52
N VAL A 113 7.39 3.66 -2.92
CA VAL A 113 6.94 2.28 -3.16
C VAL A 113 7.46 1.33 -2.08
N ALA A 114 6.54 0.59 -1.45
CA ALA A 114 6.88 -0.47 -0.50
C ALA A 114 6.65 -1.86 -1.13
N MET A 115 7.72 -2.62 -1.31
CA MET A 115 7.67 -4.03 -1.72
C MET A 115 7.52 -4.93 -0.49
N MET A 116 6.46 -5.73 -0.42
CA MET A 116 6.14 -6.58 0.73
C MET A 116 6.04 -8.06 0.37
N SER A 117 6.57 -8.92 1.22
CA SER A 117 6.43 -10.38 1.12
C SER A 117 5.07 -10.85 1.63
N ILE A 118 4.67 -12.07 1.25
CA ILE A 118 3.46 -12.71 1.76
C ILE A 118 3.40 -12.75 3.29
N VAL A 119 4.53 -13.01 3.96
CA VAL A 119 4.60 -13.04 5.44
C VAL A 119 4.25 -11.67 6.04
N GLN A 120 4.76 -10.59 5.45
CA GLN A 120 4.49 -9.24 5.92
C GLN A 120 3.02 -8.83 5.67
N ILE A 121 2.44 -9.23 4.54
CA ILE A 121 1.01 -8.98 4.23
C ILE A 121 0.10 -9.74 5.20
N THR A 122 0.37 -11.03 5.44
CA THR A 122 -0.44 -11.83 6.36
C THR A 122 -0.45 -11.17 7.75
N GLY A 123 0.70 -10.65 8.19
CA GLY A 123 0.79 -9.87 9.41
C GLY A 123 0.01 -8.56 9.42
N LEU A 124 -0.26 -7.94 8.27
CA LEU A 124 -1.14 -6.76 8.15
C LEU A 124 -2.62 -7.13 8.14
N ASN A 125 -2.99 -8.21 7.44
CA ASN A 125 -4.38 -8.68 7.37
C ASN A 125 -4.87 -9.21 8.72
N GLU A 126 -3.99 -9.88 9.46
CA GLU A 126 -4.25 -10.41 10.81
C GLU A 126 -3.31 -9.75 11.82
N PRO A 127 -3.59 -8.49 12.19
CA PRO A 127 -2.67 -7.70 13.00
C PRO A 127 -2.55 -8.22 14.44
N SER A 128 -1.32 -8.35 14.91
CA SER A 128 -0.93 -8.63 16.28
C SER A 128 0.09 -7.58 16.78
N PRO A 129 0.35 -7.50 18.10
CA PRO A 129 1.34 -6.56 18.63
C PRO A 129 2.75 -6.70 18.02
N SER A 130 3.11 -7.91 17.54
CA SER A 130 4.41 -8.16 16.91
C SER A 130 4.39 -8.02 15.39
N SER A 131 3.26 -8.29 14.72
CA SER A 131 3.18 -8.22 13.25
C SER A 131 3.17 -6.78 12.74
N ILE A 132 2.51 -5.86 13.46
CA ILE A 132 2.43 -4.45 13.06
C ILE A 132 3.83 -3.81 12.97
N PRO A 133 4.69 -3.85 14.00
CA PRO A 133 6.02 -3.25 13.90
C PRO A 133 6.88 -3.84 12.78
N TYR A 134 6.75 -5.14 12.55
CA TYR A 134 7.51 -5.85 11.51
C TYR A 134 7.08 -5.42 10.09
N ALA A 135 5.77 -5.42 9.82
CA ALA A 135 5.25 -4.95 8.54
C ALA A 135 5.52 -3.45 8.33
N PHE A 136 5.32 -2.65 9.37
CA PHE A 136 5.58 -1.20 9.32
C PHE A 136 7.03 -0.88 8.98
N ALA A 137 8.01 -1.60 9.53
CA ALA A 137 9.42 -1.37 9.25
C ALA A 137 9.75 -1.41 7.75
N GLN A 138 9.07 -2.26 6.98
CA GLN A 138 9.24 -2.38 5.54
C GLN A 138 8.67 -1.20 4.75
N MET A 139 7.62 -0.55 5.27
CA MET A 139 6.97 0.59 4.62
C MET A 139 7.60 1.93 5.00
N ARG A 140 8.46 1.97 6.01
CA ARG A 140 9.05 3.22 6.52
C ARG A 140 9.73 4.08 5.45
N PRO A 141 10.55 3.53 4.52
CA PRO A 141 11.17 4.35 3.47
C PRO A 141 10.12 5.00 2.58
N ALA A 142 9.13 4.24 2.10
CA ALA A 142 8.08 4.75 1.24
C ALA A 142 7.20 5.81 1.94
N LEU A 143 6.87 5.59 3.21
CA LEU A 143 6.12 6.55 4.02
C LEU A 143 6.90 7.85 4.27
N ALA A 144 8.23 7.77 4.40
CA ALA A 144 9.08 8.95 4.54
C ALA A 144 9.20 9.71 3.20
N ALA A 145 9.36 9.01 2.08
CA ALA A 145 9.43 9.62 0.77
C ALA A 145 8.14 10.39 0.41
N ALA A 146 6.97 9.84 0.73
CA ALA A 146 5.68 10.51 0.52
C ALA A 146 5.44 11.75 1.40
N ALA A 147 6.30 11.99 2.39
CA ALA A 147 6.18 13.04 3.39
C ALA A 147 7.08 14.25 3.15
N ASP A 148 8.08 14.14 2.27
CA ASP A 148 9.07 15.20 2.01
C ASP A 148 8.60 16.24 0.95
N GLU A 149 7.29 16.48 0.83
CA GLU A 149 6.67 17.52 -0.04
C GLU A 149 6.31 18.80 0.71
#